data_AF-A0A7C6EYZ1-F1
#
_entry.id   AF-A0A7C6EYZ1-F1
#
_cell.length_a   1.000
_cell.length_b   1.000
_cell.length_c   1.000
_cell.angle_alpha   90.00
_cell.angle_beta   90.00
_cell.angle_gamma   90.00
#
_symmetry.space_group_name_H-M   'P 1'
#
loop_
_entity.id
_entity.type
_entity.pdbx_description
1 polymer ?
#
loop_
_entity_poly.entity_id
_entity_poly.type
_entity_poly.pdbx_seq_one_letter_code
_entity_poly.pdbx_strand_id
1 'polypeptide(L)'
;MSTSDPKVFWHEHAVSREEREQLNGHKGCVLWFTGLSGSGKSTVANLVDHRLHAMGIHSFVLDGDNIRHGLNASPAMLKERHSEDFAKRFGLGFSAQDR
;
A
#
# COMPACT_ATOMS: atom_id res chain seq x y z
N MET A 1 6.68 -23.41 -28.28
CA MET A 1 7.51 -22.23 -27.97
C MET A 1 7.76 -22.24 -26.48
N SER A 2 9.03 -22.38 -26.06
CA SER A 2 9.42 -22.43 -24.65
C SER A 2 9.32 -21.02 -24.05
N THR A 3 8.36 -20.78 -23.16
CA THR A 3 8.33 -19.57 -22.35
C THR A 3 9.31 -19.78 -21.20
N SER A 4 10.52 -19.26 -21.32
CA SER A 4 11.50 -19.26 -20.23
C SER A 4 10.94 -18.45 -19.07
N ASP A 5 10.92 -19.02 -17.86
CA ASP A 5 10.50 -18.31 -16.66
C ASP A 5 11.29 -17.01 -16.48
N PRO A 6 10.64 -15.91 -16.05
CA PRO A 6 11.31 -14.65 -15.82
C PRO A 6 12.37 -14.83 -14.72
N LYS A 7 13.63 -14.61 -15.07
CA LYS A 7 14.73 -14.58 -14.10
C LYS A 7 14.65 -13.28 -13.31
N VAL A 8 14.13 -13.36 -12.09
CA VAL A 8 14.08 -12.25 -11.15
C VAL A 8 15.41 -12.21 -10.39
N PHE A 9 16.10 -11.06 -10.45
CA PHE A 9 17.32 -10.82 -9.71
C PHE A 9 17.06 -9.76 -8.64
N TRP A 10 17.56 -10.02 -7.44
CA TRP A 10 17.56 -9.01 -6.38
C TRP A 10 18.61 -7.95 -6.68
N HIS A 11 18.18 -6.69 -6.65
CA HIS A 11 19.08 -5.55 -6.75
C HIS A 11 19.25 -4.94 -5.37
N GLU A 12 20.50 -4.74 -4.95
CA GLU A 12 20.78 -3.99 -3.73
C GLU A 12 20.36 -2.53 -3.91
N HIS A 13 19.73 -1.98 -2.88
CA HIS A 13 19.34 -0.58 -2.88
C HIS A 13 20.55 0.28 -2.52
N ALA A 14 20.76 1.37 -3.26
CA ALA A 14 21.85 2.32 -3.01
C ALA A 14 21.75 3.06 -1.66
N VAL A 15 20.60 3.00 -0.98
CA VAL A 15 20.38 3.58 0.34
C VAL A 15 19.86 2.47 1.26
N SER A 16 20.64 2.16 2.28
CA SER A 16 20.33 1.15 3.29
C SER A 16 19.16 1.57 4.20
N ARG A 17 18.68 0.62 4.98
CA ARG A 17 17.67 0.89 6.01
C ARG A 17 18.26 1.78 7.10
N GLU A 18 19.48 1.49 7.53
CA GLU A 18 20.20 2.18 8.60
C GLU A 18 20.41 3.66 8.26
N GLU A 19 20.81 3.98 7.02
CA GLU A 19 20.94 5.36 6.55
C GLU A 19 19.60 6.12 6.59
N ARG A 20 18.49 5.48 6.23
CA ARG A 20 17.14 6.07 6.31
C ARG A 20 16.71 6.31 7.76
N GLU A 21 16.95 5.35 8.64
CA GLU A 21 16.61 5.45 10.06
C GLU A 21 17.46 6.54 10.74
N GLN A 22 18.73 6.68 10.36
CA GLN A 22 19.61 7.75 10.83
C GLN A 22 19.14 9.13 10.35
N LEU A 23 18.75 9.26 9.08
CA LEU A 23 18.21 10.51 8.53
C LEU A 23 16.90 10.92 9.22
N ASN A 24 16.00 9.96 9.47
CA ASN A 24 14.69 10.23 10.07
C ASN A 24 14.74 10.39 11.60
N GLY A 25 15.83 9.94 12.26
CA GLY A 25 15.93 9.92 13.72
C GLY A 25 15.06 8.87 14.41
N HIS A 26 14.47 7.93 13.65
CA HIS A 26 13.64 6.85 14.17
C HIS A 26 13.65 5.61 13.26
N LYS A 27 13.31 4.46 13.83
CA LYS A 27 13.12 3.21 13.05
C LYS A 27 11.81 3.22 12.28
N GLY A 28 11.80 2.52 11.14
CA GLY A 28 10.56 2.21 10.43
C GLY A 28 9.82 1.03 11.08
N CYS A 29 8.49 1.12 11.17
CA CYS A 29 7.63 0.01 11.60
C CYS A 29 6.28 0.04 10.86
N VAL A 30 5.54 -1.07 10.96
CA VAL A 30 4.17 -1.17 10.44
C VAL A 30 3.23 -1.42 11.61
N LEU A 31 2.26 -0.54 11.79
CA LEU A 31 1.15 -0.72 12.74
C LEU A 31 -0.05 -1.27 11.97
N TRP A 32 -0.34 -2.57 12.14
CA TRP A 32 -1.41 -3.24 11.42
C TRP A 32 -2.71 -3.27 12.21
N PHE A 33 -3.61 -2.32 11.94
CA PHE A 33 -4.94 -2.30 12.56
C PHE A 33 -5.88 -3.28 11.84
N THR A 34 -6.36 -4.30 12.54
CA THR A 34 -7.32 -5.29 12.03
C THR A 34 -8.55 -5.36 12.94
N GLY A 35 -9.69 -5.79 12.39
CA GLY A 35 -10.97 -5.81 13.08
C GLY A 35 -12.17 -5.63 12.15
N LEU A 36 -13.37 -5.88 12.68
CA LEU A 36 -14.64 -5.81 11.94
C LEU A 36 -14.89 -4.43 11.30
N SER A 37 -15.71 -4.39 10.26
CA SER A 37 -16.18 -3.11 9.72
C SER A 37 -16.87 -2.30 10.82
N GLY A 38 -16.59 -0.99 10.91
CA GLY A 38 -17.12 -0.13 11.97
C GLY A 38 -16.40 -0.22 13.33
N SER A 39 -15.41 -1.10 13.52
CA SER A 39 -14.68 -1.24 14.80
C SER A 39 -13.74 -0.07 15.16
N GLY A 40 -13.73 1.01 14.37
CA GLY A 40 -12.92 2.21 14.64
C GLY A 40 -11.46 2.17 14.16
N LYS A 41 -11.07 1.21 13.30
CA LYS A 41 -9.69 1.09 12.78
C LYS A 41 -9.15 2.39 12.17
N SER A 42 -9.88 2.97 11.23
CA SER A 42 -9.50 4.22 10.55
C SER A 42 -9.44 5.39 11.53
N THR A 43 -10.36 5.44 12.49
CA THR A 43 -10.36 6.46 13.56
C THR A 43 -9.08 6.39 14.39
N VAL A 44 -8.70 5.20 14.85
CA VAL A 44 -7.47 5.01 15.63
C VAL A 44 -6.23 5.29 14.79
N ALA A 45 -6.17 4.80 13.55
CA ALA A 45 -5.04 5.03 12.65
C ALA A 45 -4.79 6.54 12.42
N ASN A 46 -5.84 7.31 12.14
CA ASN A 46 -5.75 8.76 11.96
C ASN A 46 -5.30 9.49 13.24
N LEU A 47 -5.79 9.07 14.41
CA LEU A 47 -5.36 9.66 15.68
C LEU A 47 -3.89 9.36 16.00
N VAL A 48 -3.41 8.15 15.66
CA VAL A 48 -1.99 7.78 15.81
C VAL A 48 -1.12 8.63 14.87
N ASP A 49 -1.50 8.74 13.60
CA ASP A 49 -0.80 9.55 12.60
C ASP A 49 -0.71 11.02 13.04
N HIS A 50 -1.82 11.61 13.46
CA HIS A 50 -1.85 12.99 13.98
C HIS A 50 -0.92 13.19 15.18
N ARG A 51 -0.85 12.22 16.10
CA ARG A 51 0.06 12.29 17.26
C ARG A 51 1.53 12.16 16.85
N LEU A 52 1.86 11.23 15.95
CA LEU A 52 3.22 11.06 15.44
C LEU A 52 3.68 12.31 14.68
N HIS A 53 2.82 12.89 13.85
CA HIS A 53 3.09 14.14 13.16
C HIS A 53 3.36 15.29 14.14
N ALA A 54 2.56 15.42 15.20
CA ALA A 54 2.79 16.44 16.24
C ALA A 54 4.13 16.25 17.00
N MET A 55 4.68 15.04 16.99
CA MET A 55 5.99 14.71 17.56
C MET A 55 7.15 14.86 16.55
N GLY A 56 6.86 15.27 15.31
CA GLY A 56 7.86 15.34 14.23
C GLY A 56 8.27 13.99 13.65
N ILE A 57 7.47 12.93 13.89
CA ILE A 57 7.74 11.58 13.38
C ILE A 57 7.05 11.40 12.02
N HIS A 58 7.81 10.96 11.02
CA HIS A 58 7.27 10.66 9.70
C HIS A 58 6.39 9.41 9.75
N SER A 59 5.12 9.58 9.39
CA SER A 59 4.12 8.52 9.34
C SER A 59 3.18 8.71 8.15
N PHE A 60 2.47 7.62 7.79
CA PHE A 60 1.49 7.64 6.72
C PHE A 60 0.42 6.57 6.96
N VAL A 61 -0.84 6.91 6.72
CA VAL A 61 -1.97 5.98 6.86
C VAL A 61 -2.32 5.33 5.52
N LEU A 62 -2.18 4.01 5.46
CA LEU A 62 -2.66 3.17 4.35
C LEU A 62 -4.04 2.61 4.71
N ASP A 63 -5.10 3.37 4.41
CA ASP A 63 -6.49 2.91 4.60
C ASP A 63 -7.07 2.34 3.31
N GLY A 64 -8.07 1.46 3.47
CA GLY A 64 -8.78 0.82 2.40
C GLY A 64 -9.37 1.81 1.39
N ASP A 65 -9.80 3.00 1.79
CA ASP A 65 -10.34 3.98 0.83
C ASP A 65 -9.23 4.56 -0.05
N ASN A 66 -8.11 4.99 0.55
CA ASN A 66 -6.96 5.53 -0.19
C ASN A 66 -6.33 4.49 -1.12
N ILE A 67 -6.31 3.22 -0.70
CA ILE A 67 -5.68 2.14 -1.45
C ILE A 67 -6.62 1.56 -2.51
N ARG A 68 -7.92 1.36 -2.22
CA ARG A 68 -8.88 0.74 -3.16
C ARG A 68 -9.15 1.61 -4.38
N HIS A 69 -9.09 2.93 -4.27
CA HIS A 69 -9.39 3.82 -5.40
C HIS A 69 -8.20 4.07 -6.33
N GLY A 70 -7.00 3.61 -5.96
CA GLY A 70 -5.77 3.76 -6.72
C GLY A 70 -5.05 2.43 -6.91
N LEU A 71 -4.08 2.15 -6.05
CA LEU A 71 -3.19 0.99 -6.16
C LEU A 71 -3.96 -0.34 -6.25
N ASN A 72 -5.07 -0.46 -5.52
CA ASN A 72 -5.89 -1.67 -5.48
C ASN A 72 -7.22 -1.53 -6.25
N ALA A 73 -7.24 -0.70 -7.30
CA ALA A 73 -8.44 -0.51 -8.10
C ALA A 73 -8.83 -1.79 -8.85
N SER A 74 -10.14 -2.03 -8.93
CA SER A 74 -10.70 -3.13 -9.70
C SER A 74 -10.65 -2.84 -11.20
N PRO A 75 -10.66 -3.88 -12.06
CA PRO A 75 -10.77 -3.70 -13.51
C PRO A 75 -11.97 -2.85 -13.91
N ALA A 76 -13.12 -2.98 -13.22
CA ALA A 76 -14.30 -2.17 -13.50
C ALA A 76 -14.05 -0.67 -13.29
N MET A 77 -13.42 -0.28 -12.17
CA MET A 77 -13.09 1.12 -11.89
C MET A 77 -12.05 1.67 -12.87
N LEU A 78 -11.04 0.88 -13.23
CA LEU A 78 -10.02 1.31 -14.20
C LEU A 78 -10.57 1.39 -15.63
N LYS A 79 -11.52 0.52 -16.00
CA LYS A 79 -12.15 0.55 -17.33
C LYS A 79 -12.90 1.85 -17.56
N GLU A 80 -13.62 2.33 -16.55
CA GLU A 80 -14.35 3.59 -16.60
C GLU A 80 -13.40 4.80 -16.73
N ARG A 81 -12.27 4.79 -16.01
CA ARG A 81 -11.33 5.93 -15.97
C ARG A 81 -10.32 5.97 -17.11
N HIS A 82 -10.01 4.82 -17.70
CA HIS A 82 -8.94 4.67 -18.68
C HIS A 82 -9.44 3.95 -19.94
N SER A 83 -9.17 2.66 -20.05
CA SER A 83 -9.54 1.83 -21.19
C SER A 83 -9.67 0.38 -20.78
N GLU A 84 -10.29 -0.44 -21.64
CA GLU A 84 -10.44 -1.87 -21.38
C GLU A 84 -9.09 -2.60 -21.31
N ASP A 85 -8.15 -2.27 -22.21
CA ASP A 85 -6.82 -2.88 -22.22
C ASP A 85 -6.01 -2.50 -20.97
N PHE A 86 -6.12 -1.24 -20.53
CA PHE A 86 -5.49 -0.78 -19.29
C PHE A 86 -6.06 -1.53 -18.08
N ALA A 87 -7.38 -1.65 -18.00
CA ALA A 87 -8.06 -2.36 -16.91
C ALA A 87 -7.67 -3.84 -16.84
N LYS A 88 -7.57 -4.53 -17.98
CA LYS A 88 -7.14 -5.94 -18.05
C LYS A 88 -5.70 -6.12 -17.57
N ARG A 89 -4.84 -5.13 -17.82
CA ARG A 89 -3.41 -5.19 -17.48
C ARG A 89 -3.10 -4.82 -16.02
N PHE A 90 -3.82 -3.86 -15.46
CA PHE A 90 -3.47 -3.24 -14.17
C PHE A 90 -4.54 -3.38 -13.08
N GLY A 91 -5.76 -3.82 -13.42
CA GLY A 91 -6.82 -4.01 -12.43
C GLY A 91 -6.56 -5.23 -11.57
N LEU A 92 -6.75 -5.11 -10.26
CA LEU A 92 -6.64 -6.27 -9.37
C LEU A 92 -7.82 -7.21 -9.58
N GLY A 93 -7.53 -8.44 -10.02
CA GLY A 93 -8.51 -9.48 -10.30
C GLY A 93 -9.14 -10.15 -9.07
N PHE A 94 -8.72 -9.80 -7.86
CA PHE A 94 -9.27 -10.36 -6.63
C PHE A 94 -10.53 -9.59 -6.20
N SER A 95 -11.66 -10.29 -6.15
CA SER A 95 -12.95 -9.81 -5.72
C SER A 95 -13.14 -9.95 -4.20
N ALA A 96 -14.27 -9.47 -3.68
CA ALA A 96 -14.66 -9.72 -2.29
C ALA A 96 -14.88 -11.23 -1.98
N GLN A 97 -15.08 -12.06 -3.01
CA GLN A 97 -15.24 -13.51 -2.86
C GLN A 97 -13.90 -14.25 -2.76
N ASP A 98 -12.80 -13.60 -3.14
CA ASP A 98 -11.44 -14.15 -3.07
C ASP A 98 -10.74 -13.82 -1.73
N ARG A 99 -11.46 -13.25 -0.76
CA ARG A 99 -10.98 -12.86 0.57
C ARG A 99 -11.39 -13.83 1.66
#